data_AF-A0A4P8L731-F1
#
_entry.id   AF-A0A4P8L731-F1
#
_cell.length_a   1.000
_cell.length_b   1.000
_cell.length_c   1.000
_cell.angle_alpha   90.00
_cell.angle_beta   90.00
_cell.angle_gamma   90.00
#
_symmetry.space_group_name_H-M   'P 1'
#
loop_
_entity.id
_entity.type
_entity.pdbx_description
1 polymer ?
#
loop_
_entity_poly.entity_id
_entity_poly.type
_entity_poly.pdbx_seq_one_letter_code
_entity_poly.pdbx_strand_id
1 'polypeptide(L)'
;MRQGLILILGLLILAGGCTACPSRLELASGASFQSQKFNQILDPEAGRNLKPVESLDSEATEIALEKYRESFKKPREPEKFLMEIGRGR
;
A
#
# COMPACT_ATOMS: atom_id res chain seq x y z
N MET A 1 -3.60 -44.52 46.74
CA MET A 1 -3.35 -43.05 46.81
C MET A 1 -2.29 -42.57 45.82
N ARG A 2 -1.07 -43.14 45.77
CA ARG A 2 0.01 -42.67 44.89
C ARG A 2 -0.26 -42.84 43.38
N GLN A 3 -0.90 -43.92 42.95
CA GLN A 3 -1.22 -44.16 41.52
C GLN A 3 -2.32 -43.23 40.98
N GLY A 4 -3.35 -42.95 41.78
CA GLY A 4 -4.40 -41.98 41.41
C GLY A 4 -3.86 -40.57 41.25
N LEU A 5 -2.89 -40.17 42.08
CA LEU A 5 -2.21 -38.88 41.96
C LEU A 5 -1.41 -38.77 40.64
N ILE A 6 -0.73 -39.84 40.23
CA ILE A 6 0.04 -39.86 38.97
C ILE A 6 -0.87 -39.76 37.75
N LEU A 7 -2.02 -40.45 37.77
CA LEU A 7 -3.00 -40.38 36.68
C LEU A 7 -3.65 -38.99 36.56
N ILE A 8 -3.98 -38.37 37.70
CA ILE A 8 -4.54 -37.01 37.72
C ILE A 8 -3.49 -35.99 37.25
N LEU A 9 -2.24 -36.14 37.67
CA LEU A 9 -1.14 -35.26 37.24
C LEU A 9 -0.84 -35.40 35.74
N GLY A 10 -0.87 -36.64 35.21
CA GLY A 10 -0.71 -36.90 33.78
C GLY A 10 -1.83 -36.30 32.93
N LEU A 11 -3.08 -36.36 33.41
CA LEU A 11 -4.24 -35.76 32.74
C LEU A 11 -4.16 -34.22 32.74
N LEU A 12 -3.68 -33.62 33.83
CA LEU A 12 -3.46 -32.17 33.96
C LEU A 12 -2.38 -31.65 32.99
N ILE A 13 -1.28 -32.38 32.85
CA ILE A 13 -0.20 -32.02 31.92
C ILE A 13 -0.67 -32.13 30.46
N LEU A 14 -1.45 -33.16 30.13
CA LEU A 14 -1.99 -33.37 28.78
C LEU A 14 -3.04 -32.30 28.41
N ALA A 15 -3.86 -31.86 29.37
CA ALA A 15 -4.85 -30.81 29.16
C ALA A 15 -4.23 -29.40 29.09
N GLY A 16 -3.08 -29.16 29.75
CA GLY A 16 -2.41 -27.85 29.77
C GLY A 16 -1.71 -27.46 28.47
N GLY A 17 -1.46 -28.41 27.55
CA GLY A 17 -0.85 -28.13 26.25
C GLY A 17 -1.79 -27.48 25.23
N CYS A 18 -3.10 -27.48 25.48
CA CYS A 18 -4.14 -27.04 24.53
C CYS A 18 -4.69 -25.63 24.84
N THR A 19 -4.27 -25.00 25.94
CA THR A 19 -4.71 -23.63 26.25
C THR A 19 -3.86 -22.63 25.49
N ALA A 20 -4.31 -22.33 24.26
CA ALA A 20 -4.17 -21.05 23.57
C ALA A 20 -2.88 -20.28 23.90
N CYS A 21 -1.73 -20.82 23.51
CA CYS A 21 -0.55 -19.98 23.37
C CYS A 21 -0.84 -19.09 22.15
N PRO A 22 -0.99 -17.76 22.32
CA PRO A 22 -1.30 -16.90 21.18
C PRO A 22 -0.20 -17.09 20.15
N SER A 23 -0.61 -17.49 18.94
CA SER A 23 0.36 -17.65 17.86
C SER A 23 1.02 -16.30 17.59
N ARG A 24 2.27 -16.28 17.10
CA ARG A 24 2.94 -15.01 16.75
C ARG A 24 2.10 -14.16 15.78
N LEU A 25 1.26 -14.81 14.98
CA LEU A 25 0.30 -14.17 14.09
C LEU A 25 -0.81 -13.45 14.86
N GLU A 26 -1.37 -14.07 15.90
CA GLU A 26 -2.39 -13.45 16.77
C GLU A 26 -1.82 -12.22 17.49
N LEU A 27 -0.63 -12.34 18.07
CA LEU A 27 0.06 -11.26 18.80
C LEU A 27 0.41 -10.06 17.89
N ALA A 28 0.76 -10.30 16.63
CA ALA A 28 1.25 -9.27 15.72
C ALA A 28 0.22 -8.85 14.65
N SER A 29 -1.01 -9.36 14.72
CA SER A 29 -2.07 -9.11 13.73
C SER A 29 -2.35 -7.62 13.54
N GLY A 30 -2.53 -6.86 14.63
CA GLY A 30 -2.77 -5.41 14.59
C GLY A 30 -1.60 -4.62 13.99
N ALA A 31 -0.37 -4.95 14.35
CA ALA A 31 0.82 -4.32 13.78
C ALA A 31 0.99 -4.63 12.29
N SER A 32 0.69 -5.87 11.89
CA SER A 32 0.72 -6.31 10.49
C SER A 32 -0.32 -5.58 9.65
N PHE A 33 -1.52 -5.38 10.18
CA PHE A 33 -2.57 -4.60 9.53
C PHE A 33 -2.15 -3.13 9.31
N GLN A 34 -1.59 -2.49 10.34
CA GLN A 34 -1.11 -1.10 10.20
C GLN A 34 0.05 -0.98 9.22
N SER A 35 0.98 -1.96 9.22
CA SER A 35 2.08 -2.01 8.26
C SER A 35 1.59 -2.19 6.83
N GLN A 36 0.62 -3.07 6.59
CA GLN A 36 0.01 -3.22 5.26
C GLN A 36 -0.66 -1.93 4.80
N LYS A 37 -1.40 -1.28 5.69
CA LYS A 37 -2.04 0.01 5.40
C LYS A 37 -1.02 1.09 5.03
N PHE A 38 0.05 1.21 5.82
CA PHE A 38 1.11 2.19 5.56
C PHE A 38 1.85 1.94 4.24
N ASN A 39 2.12 0.67 3.91
CA ASN A 39 2.85 0.31 2.71
C ASN A 39 2.02 0.38 1.43
N GLN A 40 0.69 0.31 1.51
CA GLN A 40 -0.21 0.33 0.35
C GLN A 40 -0.89 1.69 0.12
N ILE A 41 -1.00 2.54 1.15
CA ILE A 41 -1.63 3.84 1.02
C ILE A 41 -0.56 4.91 0.78
N LEU A 42 -0.66 5.59 -0.37
CA LEU A 42 0.24 6.69 -0.75
C LEU A 42 0.27 7.82 0.28
N ASP A 43 -0.89 8.15 0.87
CA ASP A 43 -1.04 9.09 1.99
C ASP A 43 -1.98 8.51 3.07
N PRO A 44 -1.44 7.93 4.16
CA PRO A 44 -2.23 7.36 5.26
C PRO A 44 -3.19 8.36 5.93
N GLU A 45 -2.90 9.66 5.82
CA GLU A 45 -3.64 10.74 6.45
C GLU A 45 -4.71 11.36 5.53
N ALA A 46 -4.79 10.92 4.27
CA ALA A 46 -5.77 11.40 3.29
C ALA A 46 -7.22 11.27 3.80
N GLY A 47 -7.52 10.26 4.62
CA GLY A 47 -8.85 10.08 5.24
C GLY A 47 -9.18 11.07 6.36
N ARG A 48 -8.22 11.85 6.83
CA ARG A 48 -8.45 12.91 7.84
C ARG A 48 -8.95 14.20 7.20
N ASN A 49 -8.58 14.46 5.95
CA ASN A 49 -9.07 15.61 5.21
C ASN A 49 -10.38 15.25 4.50
N LEU A 50 -11.50 15.65 5.09
CA LEU A 50 -12.84 15.44 4.51
C LEU A 50 -13.22 16.50 3.47
N LYS A 51 -12.33 17.47 3.20
CA LYS A 51 -12.59 18.43 2.14
C LYS A 51 -12.68 17.69 0.81
N PRO A 52 -13.62 18.07 -0.09
CA PRO A 52 -13.62 17.57 -1.45
C PRO A 52 -12.23 17.75 -2.06
N VAL A 53 -11.76 16.76 -2.81
CA VAL A 53 -10.53 16.90 -3.59
C VAL A 53 -10.74 18.07 -4.54
N GLU A 54 -9.82 19.04 -4.52
CA GLU A 54 -9.83 20.12 -5.49
C GLU A 54 -9.69 19.50 -6.88
N SER A 55 -10.70 19.69 -7.71
CA SER A 55 -10.63 19.24 -9.10
C SER A 55 -9.57 20.04 -9.82
N LEU A 56 -8.94 19.40 -10.81
CA LEU A 56 -8.14 20.12 -11.79
C LEU A 56 -9.01 21.20 -12.46
N ASP A 57 -8.40 22.33 -12.78
CA ASP A 57 -9.05 23.39 -13.55
C ASP A 57 -9.68 22.79 -14.83
N SER A 58 -10.93 23.16 -15.10
CA SER A 58 -11.72 22.50 -16.14
C SER A 58 -11.15 22.75 -17.53
N GLU A 59 -10.66 23.97 -17.79
CA GLU A 59 -10.05 24.35 -19.06
C GLU A 59 -8.71 23.64 -19.26
N ALA A 60 -7.86 23.61 -18.23
CA ALA A 60 -6.59 22.88 -18.28
C ALA A 60 -6.80 21.37 -18.53
N THR A 61 -7.83 20.79 -17.91
CA THR A 61 -8.18 19.37 -18.05
C THR A 61 -8.64 19.06 -19.48
N GLU A 62 -9.47 19.92 -20.07
CA GLU A 62 -9.95 19.77 -21.44
C GLU A 62 -8.80 19.84 -22.45
N ILE A 63 -7.93 20.84 -22.33
CA ILE A 63 -6.74 20.99 -23.18
C ILE A 63 -5.81 19.78 -23.07
N ALA A 64 -5.59 19.27 -21.86
CA ALA A 64 -4.74 18.09 -21.64
C ALA A 64 -5.33 16.83 -22.28
N LEU A 65 -6.65 16.63 -22.15
CA LEU A 65 -7.38 15.53 -22.76
C LEU A 65 -7.37 15.61 -24.29
N GLU A 66 -7.54 16.81 -24.85
CA GLU A 66 -7.46 17.04 -26.28
C GLU A 66 -6.06 16.72 -26.82
N LYS A 67 -5.00 17.29 -26.23
CA LYS A 67 -3.61 16.99 -26.59
C LYS A 67 -3.29 15.51 -26.51
N TYR A 68 -3.75 14.83 -25.45
CA TYR A 68 -3.59 13.39 -25.31
C TYR A 68 -4.26 12.64 -26.48
N ARG A 69 -5.52 12.95 -26.79
CA ARG A 69 -6.25 12.33 -27.91
C ARG A 69 -5.60 12.61 -29.27
N GLU A 70 -5.10 13.82 -29.50
CA GLU A 70 -4.43 14.19 -30.73
C GLU A 70 -3.08 13.49 -30.91
N SER A 71 -2.38 13.19 -29.81
CA SER A 71 -1.08 12.50 -29.86
C SER A 71 -1.15 11.10 -30.48
N PHE A 72 -2.32 10.45 -30.46
CA PHE A 72 -2.54 9.16 -31.12
C PHE A 72 -2.95 9.29 -32.59
N LYS A 73 -3.37 10.47 -33.04
CA LYS A 73 -3.84 10.71 -34.40
C LYS A 73 -2.71 11.10 -35.35
N LYS A 74 -1.65 11.73 -34.85
CA LYS A 74 -0.51 12.17 -35.66
C LYS A 74 0.70 11.27 -35.40
N PRO A 75 1.34 10.66 -36.42
CA PRO A 75 2.68 10.14 -36.22
C PRO A 75 3.57 11.31 -35.75
N ARG A 76 4.33 11.12 -34.66
CA ARG A 76 5.26 12.14 -34.17
C ARG A 76 6.20 12.53 -35.30
N GLU A 77 6.04 13.72 -35.87
CA GLU A 77 7.11 14.30 -36.67
C GLU A 77 8.31 14.47 -35.73
N PRO A 78 9.52 14.04 -36.15
CA PRO A 78 10.70 14.23 -35.32
C PRO A 78 10.85 15.72 -35.06
N GLU A 79 10.75 16.13 -33.80
CA GLU A 79 10.99 17.51 -33.39
C GLU A 79 12.39 17.89 -33.88
N LYS A 80 12.43 18.77 -34.88
CA LYS A 80 13.68 19.28 -35.45
C LYS A 80 14.28 20.24 -34.44
N PHE A 81 15.02 19.71 -33.48
CA PHE A 81 15.91 20.51 -32.67
C PHE A 81 17.06 21.00 -33.57
N LEU A 82 16.95 22.23 -34.06
CA LEU A 82 18.09 22.98 -34.54
C LEU A 82 18.96 23.29 -33.31
N MET A 83 19.85 22.36 -32.97
CA MET A 83 20.95 22.63 -32.07
C MET A 83 21.88 23.58 -32.81
N GLU A 84 21.75 24.89 -32.57
CA GLU A 84 22.80 25.84 -32.93
C GLU A 84 23.99 25.57 -32.01
N ILE A 85 24.81 24.60 -32.40
CA ILE A 85 26.11 24.37 -31.78
C ILE A 85 26.88 25.68 -31.97
N GLY A 86 27.05 26.40 -30.86
CA GLY A 86 27.64 27.71 -30.80
C GLY A 86 28.90 27.76 -31.65
N ARG A 87 28.89 28.70 -32.59
CA ARG A 87 30.07 29.20 -33.28
C ARG A 87 31.01 29.77 -32.23
N GLY A 88 31.84 28.88 -31.68
CA GLY A 88 32.92 29.21 -30.76
C GLY A 88 33.89 30.14 -31.46
N ARG A 89 34.23 31.23 -30.78
CA ARG A 89 35.45 31.98 -31.06
C ARG A 89 36.65 31.15 -30.66
#